data_AF-E5EZP6-F1
#
_entry.id   AF-E5EZP6-F1
#
_cell.length_a   1.000
_cell.length_b   1.000
_cell.length_c   1.000
_cell.angle_alpha   90.00
_cell.angle_beta   90.00
_cell.angle_gamma   90.00
#
_symmetry.space_group_name_H-M   'P 1'
#
loop_
_entity.id
_entity.type
_entity.pdbx_description
1 polymer ?
#
loop_
_entity_poly.entity_id
_entity_poly.type
_entity_poly.pdbx_seq_one_letter_code
_entity_poly.pdbx_strand_id
1 'polypeptide(L)' 'LDAKATYELNANGPSQPIPKEGCLDERTGRFASVNETVKNATHGAVEEVTLYSIMED' A
#
# COMPACT_ATOMS: atom_id res chain seq x y z
N LEU A 1 -6.54 -4.53 12.44
CA LEU A 1 -7.42 -5.72 12.36
C LEU A 1 -8.63 -5.45 11.46
N ASP A 2 -9.16 -4.23 11.52
CA ASP A 2 -10.37 -3.80 10.81
C ASP A 2 -10.27 -3.93 9.29
N ALA A 3 -9.15 -3.55 8.68
CA ALA A 3 -8.96 -3.68 7.23
C ALA A 3 -9.05 -5.14 6.73
N LYS A 4 -8.58 -6.11 7.53
CA LYS A 4 -8.68 -7.54 7.20
C LYS A 4 -10.13 -8.02 7.31
N ALA A 5 -10.84 -7.62 8.36
CA ALA A 5 -12.25 -7.96 8.54
C ALA A 5 -13.13 -7.37 7.43
N THR A 6 -12.85 -6.13 6.98
CA THR A 6 -13.56 -5.49 5.87
C THR A 6 -13.36 -6.25 4.55
N TYR A 7 -12.16 -6.76 4.28
CA TYR A 7 -11.91 -7.60 3.10
C TYR A 7 -12.63 -8.95 3.19
N GLU A 8 -12.63 -9.60 4.37
CA GLU A 8 -13.37 -10.85 4.59
C GLU A 8 -14.89 -10.68 4.47
N LEU A 9 -15.41 -9.50 4.83
CA LEU A 9 -16.82 -9.14 4.66
C LEU A 9 -17.19 -8.85 3.19
N ASN A 10 -16.31 -8.17 2.46
CA ASN A 10 -16.51 -7.87 1.04
C ASN A 10 -15.18 -7.87 0.28
N ALA A 11 -14.97 -8.89 -0.54
CA ALA A 11 -13.78 -9.05 -1.36
C ALA A 11 -13.58 -7.94 -2.41
N ASN A 12 -14.66 -7.26 -2.83
CA ASN A 12 -14.60 -6.09 -3.71
C ASN A 12 -14.73 -4.76 -2.92
N GLY A 13 -14.53 -4.81 -1.61
CA GLY A 13 -14.58 -3.66 -0.73
C GLY A 13 -13.36 -2.75 -0.90
N PRO A 14 -13.38 -1.60 -0.19
CA PRO A 14 -12.31 -0.59 -0.27
C PRO A 14 -10.98 -1.04 0.34
N SER A 15 -10.98 -2.12 1.14
CA SER A 15 -9.77 -2.70 1.72
C SER A 15 -9.34 -3.91 0.90
N GLN A 16 -8.22 -3.78 0.20
CA GLN A 16 -7.61 -4.87 -0.56
C GLN A 16 -6.29 -5.29 0.11
N PRO A 17 -5.99 -6.60 0.20
CA PRO A 17 -4.72 -7.07 0.75
C PRO A 17 -3.59 -6.73 -0.22
N ILE A 18 -2.53 -6.12 0.31
CA ILE A 18 -1.33 -5.78 -0.47
C ILE A 18 -0.20 -6.66 0.04
N PRO A 19 0.36 -7.56 -0.79
CA PRO A 19 1.55 -8.32 -0.43
C PRO A 19 2.72 -7.35 -0.29
N LYS A 20 3.53 -7.46 0.76
CA LYS A 20 4.72 -6.62 0.97
C LYS A 20 5.94 -7.22 0.26
N GLU A 21 5.84 -7.33 -1.07
CA GLU A 21 6.89 -7.91 -1.91
C GLU A 21 7.72 -6.82 -2.60
N GLY A 22 9.00 -7.12 -2.86
CA GLY A 22 9.92 -6.15 -3.45
C GLY A 22 10.24 -4.99 -2.51
N CYS A 23 10.78 -5.30 -1.33
CA CYS A 23 11.26 -4.27 -0.40
C CYS A 23 12.36 -3.45 -1.08
N LEU A 24 12.06 -2.19 -1.35
CA LEU A 24 13.00 -1.25 -1.96
C LEU A 24 13.92 -0.66 -0.89
N ASP A 25 13.34 -0.33 0.26
CA ASP A 25 14.06 0.26 1.37
C ASP A 25 13.33 -0.06 2.68
N GLU A 26 13.98 -0.87 3.52
CA GLU A 26 13.46 -1.26 4.84
C GLU A 26 13.44 -0.08 5.83
N ARG A 27 14.28 0.93 5.62
CA ARG A 27 14.45 2.08 6.52
C ARG A 27 13.33 3.09 6.35
N THR A 28 12.95 3.37 5.10
CA THR A 28 11.79 4.22 4.77
C THR A 28 10.50 3.40 4.70
N GLY A 29 10.59 2.07 4.61
CA GLY A 29 9.45 1.16 4.51
C GLY A 29 8.81 1.17 3.13
N ARG A 30 9.60 1.34 2.07
CA ARG A 30 9.12 1.37 0.69
C ARG A 30 9.08 -0.04 0.11
N PHE A 31 7.95 -0.39 -0.50
CA PHE A 31 7.75 -1.67 -1.16
C PHE A 31 7.19 -1.43 -2.57
N ALA A 32 7.78 -2.10 -3.57
CA ALA A 32 7.38 -1.94 -4.97
C ALA A 32 5.89 -2.30 -5.18
N SER A 33 5.45 -3.41 -4.57
CA SER A 33 4.05 -3.86 -4.54
C SER A 33 3.07 -2.85 -3.96
N VAL A 34 3.48 -2.13 -2.91
CA VAL A 34 2.68 -1.06 -2.30
C VAL A 34 2.57 0.12 -3.25
N ASN A 35 3.69 0.55 -3.84
CA ASN A 35 3.71 1.64 -4.81
C ASN A 35 2.84 1.36 -6.04
N GLU A 36 2.91 0.15 -6.61
CA GLU A 36 2.05 -0.24 -7.74
C GLU A 36 0.57 -0.21 -7.36
N THR A 37 0.23 -0.68 -6.15
CA THR A 37 -1.16 -0.68 -5.69
C THR A 37 -1.66 0.75 -5.47
N VAL A 38 -0.85 1.60 -4.84
CA VAL A 38 -1.19 3.02 -4.59
C VAL A 38 -1.33 3.77 -5.92
N LYS A 39 -0.44 3.53 -6.88
CA LYS A 39 -0.52 4.12 -8.22
C LYS A 39 -1.80 3.73 -8.95
N ASN A 40 -2.18 2.46 -8.89
CA ASN A 40 -3.44 1.99 -9.48
C ASN A 40 -4.67 2.55 -8.75
N ALA A 41 -4.66 2.56 -7.42
CA ALA A 41 -5.77 3.07 -6.61
C ALA A 41 -5.99 4.58 -6.80
N THR A 42 -4.91 5.34 -6.88
CA THR A 42 -4.93 6.81 -7.02
C THR A 42 -4.94 7.28 -8.48
N HIS A 43 -4.97 6.36 -9.45
CA HIS A 43 -4.92 6.65 -10.88
C HIS A 43 -3.71 7.52 -11.28
N GLY A 44 -2.55 7.28 -10.64
CA GLY A 44 -1.32 8.01 -10.90
C GLY A 44 -1.18 9.35 -10.18
N ALA A 45 -2.04 9.65 -9.20
CA ALA A 45 -1.86 10.84 -8.36
C ALA A 45 -0.76 10.66 -7.31
N VAL A 46 -0.51 9.43 -6.86
CA VAL A 46 0.57 9.09 -5.92
C VAL A 46 1.35 7.89 -6.48
N GLU A 47 2.66 8.05 -6.66
CA GLU A 47 3.52 7.03 -7.27
C GLU A 47 4.34 6.24 -6.24
N GLU A 48 4.65 6.84 -5.10
CA GLU A 48 5.42 6.23 -4.03
C GLU A 48 4.84 6.61 -2.67
N VAL A 49 4.96 5.70 -1.69
CA VAL A 49 4.60 5.99 -0.31
C VAL A 49 5.65 5.39 0.61
N THR A 50 6.11 6.17 1.58
CA THR A 50 6.95 5.67 2.67
C THR A 50 6.07 5.35 3.88
N LEU A 51 6.28 4.18 4.50
CA LEU A 51 5.46 3.75 5.64
C LEU A 51 5.99 4.28 6.97
N TYR A 52 7.26 4.66 7.03
CA TYR A 52 7.95 5.05 8.27
C TYR A 52 8.60 6.43 8.21
N SER A 53 8.39 7.19 7.13
CA SER A 53 8.83 8.57 7.03
C SER A 53 7.62 9.49 6.77
N ILE A 54 7.59 10.63 7.44
CA ILE A 54 6.62 11.71 7.17
C ILE A 54 7.27 12.80 6.29
N MET A 55 8.60 12.79 6.17
CA MET A 55 9.38 13.81 5.45
C MET A 55 9.79 13.39 4.03
N GLU A 56 9.67 12.11 3.71
CA GLU A 56 9.99 11.57 2.38
C GLU A 56 8.71 10.95 1.81
N ASP A 57 8.21 11.50 0.69
CA ASP A 57 7.06 11.00 -0.07
C ASP A 57 7.60 10.27 -1.31
#